data_AF-A0A932W211-F1
#
_entry.id   AF-A0A932W211-F1
#
_cell.length_a   1.000
_cell.length_b   1.000
_cell.length_c   1.000
_cell.angle_alpha   90.00
_cell.angle_beta   90.00
_cell.angle_gamma   90.00
#
_symmetry.space_group_name_H-M   'P 1'
#
loop_
_entity.id
_entity.type
_entity.pdbx_description
1 polymer ?
#
loop_
_entity_poly.entity_id
_entity_poly.type
_entity_poly.pdbx_seq_one_letter_code
_entity_poly.pdbx_strand_id
1 'polypeptide(L)'
;MSQYWFCLEALVPGLIAMSPDFKIPTVQQWSLGVQRQLPLQFTVDIAYVGSHGTHLLKPIGLNQTRPGTPSPSNRSRPYPGYGNITLRATAGSSRYDSLQLSLGRRLSKGLEIHAAYTLSKAISDSSSDRNGGDLPQDVLNQRAERALTTFDKRHIFITNYVWELPFFRGASNRVLYGVLGGWQLSGITRFESGSPLTITTPTTAPRSFGGGSFRPNLVGDPQGPRTVKQ
;
A
#
# COMPACT_ATOMS: atom_id res chain seq x y z
N MET A 1 -43.46 -11.34 47.02
CA MET A 1 -42.16 -11.70 46.39
C MET A 1 -42.32 -11.48 44.88
N SER A 2 -42.03 -10.27 44.40
CA SER A 2 -42.31 -9.84 43.02
C SER A 2 -41.06 -10.04 42.16
N GLN A 3 -41.11 -10.97 41.23
CA GLN A 3 -40.04 -11.19 40.25
C GLN A 3 -40.16 -10.11 39.15
N TYR A 4 -39.28 -9.11 39.21
CA TYR A 4 -39.08 -8.19 38.10
C TYR A 4 -38.33 -8.94 37.00
N TRP A 5 -39.06 -9.28 35.94
CA TRP A 5 -38.48 -9.70 34.68
C TRP A 5 -37.68 -8.54 34.12
N PHE A 6 -36.35 -8.60 34.24
CA PHE A 6 -35.44 -7.80 33.43
C PHE A 6 -35.65 -8.23 31.99
N CYS A 7 -36.48 -7.50 31.24
CA CYS A 7 -36.47 -7.56 29.79
C CYS A 7 -35.13 -6.96 29.36
N LEU A 8 -34.11 -7.81 29.22
CA LEU A 8 -32.87 -7.45 28.56
C LEU A 8 -33.29 -7.02 27.15
N GLU A 9 -33.25 -5.72 26.83
CA GLU A 9 -33.45 -5.25 25.46
C GLU A 9 -32.39 -5.94 24.60
N ALA A 10 -32.78 -7.05 23.97
CA ALA A 10 -31.91 -7.83 23.13
C ALA A 10 -31.66 -6.98 21.90
N LEU A 11 -30.49 -6.35 21.82
CA LEU A 11 -30.08 -5.60 20.65
C LEU A 11 -30.24 -6.50 19.44
N VAL A 12 -30.92 -6.02 18.40
CA VAL A 12 -30.96 -6.72 17.13
C VAL A 12 -29.50 -6.91 16.67
N PRO A 13 -29.08 -8.13 16.32
CA PRO A 13 -27.73 -8.41 15.84
C PRO A 13 -27.35 -7.50 14.65
N GLY A 14 -26.06 -7.35 14.39
CA GLY A 14 -25.58 -6.45 13.34
C GLY A 14 -26.23 -6.74 11.98
N LEU A 15 -26.63 -5.67 11.28
CA LEU A 15 -27.23 -5.74 9.95
C LEU A 15 -26.18 -5.50 8.87
N ILE A 16 -26.31 -6.19 7.74
CA ILE A 16 -25.54 -5.90 6.53
C ILE A 16 -26.53 -5.47 5.45
N ALA A 17 -26.28 -4.33 4.83
CA ALA A 17 -27.11 -3.76 3.78
C ALA A 17 -26.24 -3.36 2.58
N MET A 18 -26.85 -3.28 1.39
CA MET A 18 -26.25 -2.66 0.22
C MET A 18 -26.82 -1.27 0.01
N SER A 19 -25.98 -0.36 -0.45
CA SER A 19 -26.39 0.99 -0.84
C SER A 19 -27.41 0.92 -1.98
N PRO A 20 -28.56 1.61 -1.87
CA PRO A 20 -29.52 1.70 -2.98
C PRO A 20 -28.92 2.45 -4.19
N ASP A 21 -28.03 3.42 -3.93
CA ASP A 21 -27.32 4.19 -4.97
C ASP A 21 -26.04 3.47 -5.47
N PHE A 22 -26.18 2.21 -5.89
CA PHE A 22 -25.05 1.42 -6.34
C PHE A 22 -24.54 1.87 -7.71
N LYS A 23 -23.25 2.21 -7.81
CA LYS A 23 -22.57 2.53 -9.07
C LYS A 23 -21.57 1.45 -9.43
N ILE A 24 -21.47 1.13 -10.72
CA ILE A 24 -20.51 0.12 -11.19
C ILE A 24 -19.08 0.60 -10.89
N PRO A 25 -18.27 -0.18 -10.16
CA PRO A 25 -16.86 0.12 -9.94
C PRO A 25 -16.12 0.30 -11.27
N THR A 26 -15.39 1.41 -11.41
CA THR A 26 -14.72 1.76 -12.66
C THR A 26 -13.25 2.04 -12.41
N VAL A 27 -12.38 1.42 -13.21
CA VAL A 27 -10.93 1.65 -13.18
C VAL A 27 -10.48 2.24 -14.51
N GLN A 28 -9.77 3.36 -14.45
CA GLN A 28 -9.16 4.01 -15.59
C GLN A 28 -7.66 3.79 -15.52
N GLN A 29 -7.06 3.32 -16.61
CA GLN A 29 -5.62 3.06 -16.69
C GLN A 29 -5.02 3.80 -17.87
N TRP A 30 -3.82 4.32 -17.69
CA TRP A 30 -3.06 4.96 -18.75
C TRP A 30 -1.57 4.66 -18.58
N SER A 31 -0.86 4.58 -19.70
CA SER A 31 0.59 4.45 -19.71
C SER A 31 1.19 5.31 -20.80
N LEU A 32 2.39 5.82 -20.53
CA LEU A 32 3.17 6.59 -21.49
C LEU A 32 4.62 6.16 -21.37
N GLY A 33 5.23 5.76 -22.49
CA GLY A 33 6.60 5.27 -22.52
C GLY A 33 7.42 5.92 -23.62
N VAL A 34 8.71 6.14 -23.35
CA VAL A 34 9.70 6.55 -24.34
C VAL A 34 10.92 5.65 -24.19
N GLN A 35 11.30 5.03 -25.30
CA GLN A 35 12.50 4.20 -25.39
C GLN A 35 13.49 4.85 -26.35
N ARG A 36 14.77 4.87 -25.97
CA ARG A 36 15.85 5.38 -26.81
C ARG A 36 17.12 4.56 -26.68
N GLN A 37 17.71 4.23 -27.83
CA GLN A 37 19.07 3.72 -27.88
C GLN A 37 20.07 4.88 -27.75
N LEU A 38 21.02 4.73 -26.84
CA LEU A 38 22.11 5.65 -26.57
C LEU A 38 23.43 5.09 -27.15
N PRO A 39 24.49 5.92 -27.23
CA PRO A 39 25.82 5.46 -27.58
C PRO A 39 26.29 4.30 -26.70
N LEU A 40 27.31 3.55 -27.15
CA LEU A 40 27.88 2.40 -26.43
C LEU A 40 26.90 1.24 -26.22
N GLN A 41 25.88 1.11 -27.06
CA GLN A 41 24.88 0.03 -27.05
C GLN A 41 24.02 0.00 -25.78
N PHE A 42 23.86 1.14 -25.11
CA PHE A 42 22.86 1.30 -24.06
C PHE A 42 21.49 1.55 -24.69
N THR A 43 20.45 1.04 -24.05
CA THR A 43 19.05 1.29 -24.33
C THR A 43 18.40 1.75 -23.04
N VAL A 44 17.77 2.91 -23.06
CA VAL A 44 17.02 3.45 -21.93
C VAL A 44 15.54 3.41 -22.28
N ASP A 45 14.73 2.93 -21.35
CA ASP A 45 13.28 2.97 -21.39
C ASP A 45 12.77 3.71 -20.14
N ILE A 46 11.86 4.65 -20.35
CA ILE A 46 11.19 5.40 -19.30
C ILE A 46 9.70 5.27 -19.53
N ALA A 47 8.97 4.73 -18.56
CA ALA A 47 7.53 4.55 -18.64
C ALA A 47 6.83 5.09 -17.39
N TYR A 48 5.71 5.77 -17.60
CA TYR A 48 4.75 6.13 -16.56
C TYR A 48 3.51 5.24 -16.69
N VAL A 49 3.01 4.72 -15.58
CA VAL A 49 1.76 3.94 -15.51
C VAL A 49 0.88 4.49 -14.40
N GLY A 50 -0.34 4.90 -14.75
CA GLY A 50 -1.35 5.37 -13.81
C GLY A 50 -2.58 4.46 -13.81
N SER A 51 -3.18 4.26 -12.64
CA SER A 51 -4.43 3.52 -12.45
C SER A 51 -5.29 4.20 -11.39
N HIS A 52 -6.50 4.60 -11.76
CA HIS A 52 -7.44 5.31 -10.91
C HIS A 52 -8.75 4.53 -10.80
N GLY A 53 -9.05 4.02 -9.61
CA GLY A 53 -10.30 3.36 -9.27
C GLY A 53 -11.30 4.33 -8.66
N THR A 54 -12.54 4.30 -9.15
CA THR A 54 -13.68 5.07 -8.63
C THR A 54 -14.87 4.17 -8.43
N HIS A 55 -15.79 4.57 -7.53
CA HIS A 55 -16.98 3.80 -7.18
C HIS A 55 -16.66 2.39 -6.64
N LEU A 56 -15.51 2.24 -5.98
CA LEU A 56 -15.13 0.96 -5.40
C LEU A 56 -16.03 0.64 -4.21
N LEU A 57 -16.25 -0.65 -3.98
CA LEU A 57 -17.00 -1.12 -2.82
C LEU A 57 -16.23 -0.79 -1.54
N LYS A 58 -16.93 -0.15 -0.60
CA LYS A 58 -16.41 0.23 0.70
C LYS A 58 -17.45 -0.07 1.80
N PRO A 59 -17.05 -0.74 2.90
CA PRO A 59 -17.89 -0.88 4.09
C PRO A 59 -18.06 0.47 4.81
N ILE A 60 -19.29 0.82 5.21
CA ILE A 60 -19.60 2.03 6.00
C ILE A 60 -20.45 1.63 7.22
N GLY A 61 -20.06 2.08 8.41
CA GLY A 61 -20.77 1.80 9.65
C GLY A 61 -21.85 2.84 9.93
N LEU A 62 -23.08 2.62 9.51
CA LEU A 62 -24.16 3.61 9.68
C LEU A 62 -24.57 3.82 11.13
N ASN A 63 -24.40 2.81 11.98
CA ASN A 63 -24.83 2.85 13.38
C ASN A 63 -23.69 3.13 14.37
N GLN A 64 -22.84 4.11 14.05
CA GLN A 64 -21.75 4.57 14.91
C GLN A 64 -22.15 5.85 15.66
N THR A 65 -21.73 5.98 16.92
CA THR A 65 -21.84 7.22 17.69
C THR A 65 -20.86 8.27 17.17
N ARG A 66 -21.21 9.57 17.27
CA ARG A 66 -20.32 10.64 16.82
C ARG A 66 -18.97 10.60 17.55
N PRO A 67 -17.84 10.78 16.85
CA PRO A 67 -16.53 10.96 17.48
C PRO A 67 -16.58 12.04 18.58
N GLY A 68 -15.99 11.75 19.75
CA GLY A 68 -16.00 12.66 20.90
C GLY A 68 -17.22 12.56 21.84
N THR A 69 -18.18 11.65 21.60
CA THR A 69 -19.32 11.44 22.51
C THR A 69 -18.86 10.88 23.87
N PRO A 70 -19.11 11.57 25.00
CA PRO A 70 -18.79 11.03 26.33
C PRO A 70 -19.69 9.84 26.67
N SER A 71 -19.12 8.74 27.17
CA SER A 71 -19.85 7.52 27.58
C SER A 71 -20.85 7.00 26.53
N PRO A 72 -20.35 6.54 25.37
CA PRO A 72 -21.21 6.24 24.24
C PRO A 72 -22.04 4.96 24.49
N SER A 73 -23.35 5.07 24.40
CA SER A 73 -24.31 3.97 24.61
C SER A 73 -25.08 3.64 23.33
N ASN A 74 -25.87 2.55 23.34
CA ASN A 74 -26.76 2.25 22.22
C ASN A 74 -27.77 3.38 21.94
N ARG A 75 -28.28 4.04 22.99
CA ARG A 75 -29.19 5.20 22.86
C ARG A 75 -28.56 6.41 22.18
N SER A 76 -27.23 6.52 22.23
CA SER A 76 -26.47 7.60 21.61
C SER A 76 -26.24 7.38 20.11
N ARG A 77 -26.66 6.23 19.56
CA ARG A 77 -26.47 5.89 18.14
C ARG A 77 -27.62 6.44 17.27
N PRO A 78 -27.38 6.66 15.97
CA PRO A 78 -28.43 7.06 15.04
C PRO A 78 -29.61 6.08 14.95
N TYR A 79 -29.35 4.78 15.13
CA TYR A 79 -30.37 3.73 15.14
C TYR A 79 -30.36 2.98 16.50
N PRO A 80 -31.06 3.50 17.52
CA PRO A 80 -31.22 2.83 18.81
C PRO A 80 -31.90 1.46 18.65
N GLY A 81 -31.56 0.50 19.51
CA GLY A 81 -32.05 -0.89 19.47
C GLY A 81 -31.28 -1.81 18.53
N TYR A 82 -30.46 -1.27 17.63
CA TYR A 82 -29.67 -2.05 16.67
C TYR A 82 -28.19 -2.15 17.06
N GLY A 83 -27.57 -3.28 16.70
CA GLY A 83 -26.12 -3.46 16.66
C GLY A 83 -25.44 -2.63 15.56
N ASN A 84 -24.25 -3.05 15.11
CA ASN A 84 -23.60 -2.37 13.98
C ASN A 84 -24.42 -2.57 12.69
N ILE A 85 -24.73 -1.47 11.99
CA ILE A 85 -25.32 -1.52 10.65
C ILE A 85 -24.20 -1.25 9.65
N THR A 86 -23.87 -2.25 8.86
CA THR A 86 -22.79 -2.22 7.89
C THR A 86 -23.37 -2.06 6.48
N LEU A 87 -23.25 -0.87 5.91
CA LEU A 87 -23.65 -0.58 4.54
C LEU A 87 -22.48 -0.85 3.58
N ARG A 88 -22.70 -1.59 2.50
CA ARG A 88 -21.78 -1.71 1.37
C ARG A 88 -22.13 -0.63 0.36
N ALA A 89 -21.27 0.38 0.22
CA ALA A 89 -21.49 1.49 -0.69
C ALA A 89 -20.37 1.60 -1.73
N THR A 90 -20.69 2.13 -2.90
CA THR A 90 -19.73 2.38 -3.98
C THR A 90 -19.08 3.75 -3.80
N ALA A 91 -18.44 3.94 -2.65
CA ALA A 91 -17.87 5.21 -2.19
C ALA A 91 -16.32 5.19 -2.12
N GLY A 92 -15.70 4.04 -2.39
CA GLY A 92 -14.25 3.87 -2.33
C GLY A 92 -13.53 4.41 -3.56
N SER A 93 -12.27 4.79 -3.38
CA SER A 93 -11.39 5.27 -4.44
C SER A 93 -9.94 4.79 -4.24
N SER A 94 -9.28 4.45 -5.33
CA SER A 94 -7.87 4.06 -5.33
C SER A 94 -7.08 4.82 -6.38
N ARG A 95 -5.82 5.14 -6.08
CA ARG A 95 -4.88 5.81 -6.99
C ARG A 95 -3.55 5.09 -6.95
N TYR A 96 -3.06 4.68 -8.10
CA TYR A 96 -1.76 4.08 -8.30
C TYR A 96 -1.02 4.85 -9.38
N ASP A 97 0.18 5.30 -9.07
CA ASP A 97 1.08 5.98 -10.00
C ASP A 97 2.47 5.34 -9.92
N SER A 98 3.04 5.01 -11.08
CA SER A 98 4.32 4.30 -11.18
C SER A 98 5.19 4.89 -12.26
N LEU A 99 6.44 5.18 -11.91
CA LEU A 99 7.51 5.52 -12.83
C LEU A 99 8.47 4.33 -12.91
N GLN A 100 8.63 3.80 -14.11
CA GLN A 100 9.48 2.66 -14.42
C GLN A 100 10.62 3.14 -15.31
N LEU A 101 11.85 2.81 -14.91
CA LEU A 101 13.06 3.08 -15.65
C LEU A 101 13.74 1.75 -15.93
N SER A 102 14.16 1.53 -17.17
CA SER A 102 14.97 0.37 -17.54
C SER A 102 16.19 0.83 -18.33
N LEU A 103 17.35 0.28 -17.98
CA LEU A 103 18.62 0.48 -18.66
C LEU A 103 19.13 -0.90 -19.07
N GLY A 104 19.28 -1.13 -20.36
CA GLY A 104 19.85 -2.34 -20.91
C GLY A 104 21.11 -2.03 -21.70
N ARG A 105 22.12 -2.88 -21.57
CA ARG A 105 23.28 -2.92 -22.46
C ARG A 105 23.64 -4.38 -22.69
N ARG A 106 23.55 -4.79 -23.96
CA ARG A 106 24.03 -6.11 -24.39
C ARG A 106 25.54 -6.20 -24.21
N LEU A 107 26.06 -7.42 -24.05
CA LEU A 107 27.49 -7.66 -23.85
C LEU A 107 28.33 -6.91 -24.89
N SER A 108 29.10 -5.95 -24.41
CA SER A 108 29.86 -5.03 -25.25
C SER A 108 31.12 -4.59 -24.54
N LYS A 109 32.26 -4.83 -25.18
CA LYS A 109 33.59 -4.61 -24.58
C LYS A 109 33.73 -5.29 -23.20
N GLY A 110 33.08 -6.43 -23.00
CA GLY A 110 33.12 -7.21 -21.77
C GLY A 110 32.14 -6.79 -20.67
N LEU A 111 31.18 -5.90 -20.93
CA LEU A 111 30.15 -5.56 -19.95
C LEU A 111 28.75 -5.74 -20.54
N GLU A 112 27.92 -6.51 -19.84
CA GLU A 112 26.49 -6.64 -20.00
C GLU A 112 25.81 -6.15 -18.72
N ILE A 113 24.78 -5.31 -18.85
CA ILE A 113 24.03 -4.81 -17.70
C ILE A 113 22.56 -4.62 -18.06
N HIS A 114 21.70 -5.03 -17.14
CA HIS A 114 20.27 -4.81 -17.17
C HIS A 114 19.84 -4.29 -15.80
N ALA A 115 19.50 -3.01 -15.71
CA ALA A 115 19.01 -2.39 -14.49
C ALA A 115 17.57 -1.92 -14.69
N ALA A 116 16.72 -2.20 -13.71
CA ALA A 116 15.34 -1.75 -13.67
C ALA A 116 15.07 -1.06 -12.33
N TYR A 117 14.37 0.07 -12.39
CA TYR A 117 13.95 0.83 -11.24
C TYR A 117 12.47 1.16 -11.35
N THR A 118 11.72 0.89 -10.29
CA THR A 118 10.30 1.24 -10.17
C THR A 118 10.11 2.12 -8.96
N LEU A 119 9.60 3.32 -9.20
CA LEU A 119 9.10 4.24 -8.18
C LEU A 119 7.58 4.19 -8.23
N SER A 120 6.92 3.67 -7.20
CA SER A 120 5.46 3.57 -7.17
C SER A 120 4.83 4.29 -5.99
N LYS A 121 3.56 4.66 -6.13
CA LYS A 121 2.73 5.17 -5.04
C LYS A 121 1.32 4.65 -5.21
N ALA A 122 0.82 3.95 -4.20
CA ALA A 122 -0.52 3.41 -4.14
C ALA A 122 -1.24 3.98 -2.92
N ILE A 123 -2.33 4.70 -3.14
CA ILE A 123 -3.19 5.28 -2.10
C ILE A 123 -4.60 4.72 -2.26
N SER A 124 -5.18 4.21 -1.18
CA SER A 124 -6.57 3.78 -1.12
C SER A 124 -7.24 4.31 0.14
N ASP A 125 -8.56 4.48 0.10
CA ASP A 125 -9.40 4.78 1.26
C ASP A 125 -10.12 3.54 1.85
N SER A 126 -9.82 2.36 1.30
CA SER A 126 -10.31 1.08 1.76
C SER A 126 -9.36 -0.04 1.33
N SER A 127 -9.07 -0.98 2.25
CA SER A 127 -8.26 -2.18 1.99
C SER A 127 -9.09 -3.44 1.72
N SER A 128 -10.41 -3.38 1.93
CA SER A 128 -11.33 -4.51 1.78
C SER A 128 -12.72 -4.05 1.34
N ASP A 129 -13.30 -4.79 0.42
CA ASP A 129 -14.68 -4.66 -0.07
C ASP A 129 -15.70 -5.45 0.78
N ARG A 130 -15.23 -6.39 1.62
CA ARG A 130 -16.04 -7.47 2.17
C ARG A 130 -16.17 -7.51 3.68
N ASN A 131 -15.18 -7.04 4.44
CA ASN A 131 -15.17 -7.23 5.90
C ASN A 131 -15.51 -5.95 6.66
N GLY A 132 -16.23 -6.10 7.78
CA GLY A 132 -16.49 -5.02 8.75
C GLY A 132 -15.27 -4.61 9.59
N GLY A 133 -14.07 -5.12 9.27
CA GLY A 133 -12.82 -4.74 9.92
C GLY A 133 -12.23 -3.42 9.41
N ASP A 134 -12.60 -3.00 8.19
CA ASP A 134 -12.16 -1.76 7.56
C ASP A 134 -13.24 -0.67 7.61
N LEU A 135 -14.07 -0.68 8.66
CA LEU A 135 -15.02 0.40 8.88
C LEU A 135 -14.24 1.70 9.11
N PRO A 136 -14.64 2.81 8.45
CA PRO A 136 -14.06 4.10 8.73
C PRO A 136 -14.09 4.42 10.22
N GLN A 137 -13.00 4.96 10.73
CA GLN A 137 -12.90 5.41 12.12
C GLN A 137 -13.84 6.60 12.37
N ASP A 138 -14.02 7.43 11.35
CA ASP A 138 -15.03 8.49 11.32
C ASP A 138 -15.86 8.37 10.03
N VAL A 139 -17.10 7.91 10.17
CA VAL A 139 -18.04 7.76 9.07
C VAL A 139 -18.47 9.13 8.49
N LEU A 140 -18.38 10.21 9.26
CA LEU A 140 -18.64 11.57 8.78
C LEU A 140 -17.45 12.12 7.98
N ASN A 141 -16.25 11.59 8.18
CA ASN A 141 -15.03 11.99 7.47
C ASN A 141 -14.28 10.80 6.84
N GLN A 142 -14.92 10.17 5.84
CA GLN A 142 -14.32 9.04 5.12
C GLN A 142 -13.05 9.39 4.32
N ARG A 143 -12.76 10.68 4.11
CA ARG A 143 -11.53 11.13 3.44
C ARG A 143 -10.30 10.91 4.31
N ALA A 144 -10.45 10.89 5.64
CA ALA A 144 -9.39 10.58 6.59
C ALA A 144 -8.88 9.14 6.46
N GLU A 145 -9.63 8.27 5.78
CA GLU A 145 -9.26 6.88 5.53
C GLU A 145 -8.21 6.72 4.42
N ARG A 146 -7.93 7.77 3.62
CA ARG A 146 -6.93 7.71 2.56
C ARG A 146 -5.54 7.48 3.14
N ALA A 147 -4.96 6.31 2.86
CA ALA A 147 -3.63 5.93 3.30
C ALA A 147 -2.86 5.24 2.17
N LEU A 148 -1.54 5.11 2.36
CA LEU A 148 -0.73 4.22 1.51
C LEU A 148 -1.25 2.79 1.67
N THR A 149 -1.36 2.08 0.55
CA THR A 149 -1.81 0.68 0.59
C THR A 149 -0.73 -0.21 1.21
N THR A 150 -1.12 -1.31 1.85
CA THR A 150 -0.19 -2.27 2.49
C THR A 150 0.80 -2.93 1.53
N PHE A 151 0.47 -2.98 0.24
CA PHE A 151 1.30 -3.50 -0.84
C PHE A 151 2.10 -2.42 -1.59
N ASP A 152 2.07 -1.16 -1.13
CA ASP A 152 2.88 -0.09 -1.71
C ASP A 152 4.36 -0.36 -1.42
N LYS A 153 5.15 -0.64 -2.46
CA LYS A 153 6.61 -0.58 -2.39
C LYS A 153 7.09 0.63 -3.15
N ARG A 154 7.49 1.67 -2.40
CA ARG A 154 7.89 2.96 -2.95
C ARG A 154 9.03 2.85 -3.95
N HIS A 155 10.06 2.07 -3.62
CA HIS A 155 11.26 1.90 -4.46
C HIS A 155 11.57 0.43 -4.63
N ILE A 156 11.73 -0.01 -5.88
CA ILE A 156 12.27 -1.33 -6.23
C ILE A 156 13.37 -1.10 -7.26
N PHE A 157 14.60 -1.49 -6.94
CA PHE A 157 15.73 -1.49 -7.85
C PHE A 157 16.23 -2.92 -8.02
N ILE A 158 16.38 -3.37 -9.26
CA ILE A 158 16.94 -4.69 -9.59
C ILE A 158 17.98 -4.47 -10.67
N THR A 159 19.17 -5.04 -10.50
CA THR A 159 20.21 -5.01 -11.52
C THR A 159 20.82 -6.39 -11.71
N ASN A 160 20.98 -6.78 -12.96
CA ASN A 160 21.72 -7.96 -13.39
C ASN A 160 22.92 -7.46 -14.17
N TYR A 161 24.11 -7.97 -13.86
CA TYR A 161 25.32 -7.54 -14.55
C TYR A 161 26.29 -8.70 -14.72
N VAL A 162 27.00 -8.65 -15.84
CA VAL A 162 28.14 -9.49 -16.15
C VAL A 162 29.24 -8.57 -16.64
N TRP A 163 30.35 -8.54 -15.91
CA TRP A 163 31.51 -7.73 -16.26
C TRP A 163 32.76 -8.60 -16.32
N GLU A 164 33.26 -8.80 -17.52
CA GLU A 164 34.58 -9.32 -17.80
C GLU A 164 35.61 -8.23 -17.50
N LEU A 165 36.40 -8.43 -16.45
CA LEU A 165 37.38 -7.46 -16.01
C LEU A 165 38.49 -7.34 -17.07
N PRO A 166 38.87 -6.12 -17.50
CA PRO A 166 39.83 -5.92 -18.57
C PRO A 166 41.30 -6.09 -18.13
N PHE A 167 41.55 -6.65 -16.95
CA PHE A 167 42.91 -6.85 -16.45
C PHE A 167 43.66 -7.86 -17.33
N PHE A 168 44.91 -7.52 -17.68
CA PHE A 168 45.87 -8.35 -18.41
C PHE A 168 45.46 -8.83 -19.82
N ARG A 169 44.38 -8.33 -20.44
CA ARG A 169 43.95 -8.68 -21.81
C ARG A 169 45.03 -8.56 -22.90
N GLY A 170 46.12 -7.83 -22.64
CA GLY A 170 47.28 -7.69 -23.52
C GLY A 170 48.63 -7.90 -22.82
N ALA A 171 48.69 -8.61 -21.69
CA ALA A 171 49.95 -8.86 -20.99
C ALA A 171 50.89 -9.71 -21.84
N SER A 172 52.11 -9.22 -22.07
CA SER A 172 53.17 -9.90 -22.83
C SER A 172 53.64 -11.20 -22.15
N ASN A 173 53.39 -11.36 -20.85
CA ASN A 173 53.74 -12.53 -20.07
C ASN A 173 52.56 -13.52 -19.97
N ARG A 174 52.65 -14.63 -20.72
CA ARG A 174 51.62 -15.70 -20.79
C ARG A 174 51.29 -16.34 -19.45
N VAL A 175 52.26 -16.44 -18.53
CA VAL A 175 52.04 -17.01 -17.18
C VAL A 175 51.23 -16.05 -16.32
N LEU A 176 51.50 -14.75 -16.43
CA LEU A 176 50.76 -13.72 -15.71
C LEU A 176 49.29 -13.65 -16.19
N TYR A 177 49.06 -13.79 -17.49
CA TYR A 177 47.70 -13.88 -18.06
C TYR A 177 46.96 -15.15 -17.63
N GLY A 178 47.65 -16.30 -17.56
CA GLY A 178 47.03 -17.58 -17.16
C GLY A 178 46.56 -17.61 -15.71
N VAL A 179 47.17 -16.82 -14.82
CA VAL A 179 46.82 -16.78 -13.38
C VAL A 179 45.92 -15.60 -13.04
N LEU A 180 46.06 -14.45 -13.71
CA LEU A 180 45.37 -13.21 -13.37
C LEU A 180 44.40 -12.69 -14.45
N GLY A 181 44.29 -13.37 -15.60
CA GLY A 181 43.39 -13.01 -16.70
C GLY A 181 42.04 -13.72 -16.63
N GLY A 182 41.05 -13.20 -17.36
CA GLY A 182 39.76 -13.87 -17.57
C GLY A 182 38.76 -13.78 -16.42
N TRP A 183 39.01 -12.95 -15.40
CA TRP A 183 38.07 -12.76 -14.31
C TRP A 183 36.75 -12.16 -14.81
N GLN A 184 35.65 -12.78 -14.41
CA GLN A 184 34.29 -12.34 -14.67
C GLN A 184 33.57 -12.12 -13.34
N LEU A 185 33.01 -10.93 -13.18
CA LEU A 185 32.14 -10.59 -12.07
C LEU A 185 30.69 -10.62 -12.57
N SER A 186 29.88 -11.50 -12.00
CA SER A 186 28.45 -11.58 -12.30
C SER A 186 27.62 -11.50 -11.03
N GLY A 187 26.46 -10.88 -11.11
CA GLY A 187 25.57 -10.79 -9.97
C GLY A 187 24.18 -10.29 -10.31
N ILE A 188 23.28 -10.53 -9.35
CA ILE A 188 21.95 -9.97 -9.30
C ILE A 188 21.85 -9.23 -7.96
N THR A 189 21.48 -7.96 -8.01
CA THR A 189 21.29 -7.14 -6.80
C THR A 189 19.89 -6.57 -6.80
N ARG A 190 19.22 -6.67 -5.64
CA ARG A 190 17.87 -6.15 -5.42
C ARG A 190 17.85 -5.29 -4.17
N PHE A 191 17.35 -4.07 -4.32
CA PHE A 191 17.02 -3.18 -3.22
C PHE A 191 15.55 -2.84 -3.28
N GLU A 192 14.86 -2.93 -2.15
CA GLU A 192 13.45 -2.57 -2.05
C GLU A 192 13.16 -1.82 -0.76
N SER A 193 12.28 -0.83 -0.84
CA SER A 193 11.73 -0.16 0.34
C SER A 193 10.78 -1.10 1.08
N GLY A 194 10.75 -1.00 2.41
CA GLY A 194 9.76 -1.69 3.24
C GLY A 194 8.32 -1.22 2.97
N SER A 195 7.36 -2.03 3.43
CA SER A 195 5.94 -1.72 3.32
C SER A 195 5.50 -0.66 4.36
N PRO A 196 4.44 0.11 4.08
CA PRO A 196 3.87 1.06 5.04
C PRO A 196 3.43 0.36 6.33
N LEU A 197 3.82 0.93 7.48
CA LEU A 197 3.39 0.47 8.79
C LEU A 197 2.19 1.30 9.28
N THR A 198 1.11 0.63 9.68
CA THR A 198 -0.03 1.28 10.35
C THR A 198 -0.02 0.92 11.82
N ILE A 199 0.06 1.94 12.69
CA ILE A 199 -0.03 1.75 14.14
C ILE A 199 -1.49 1.75 14.55
N THR A 200 -1.89 0.71 15.29
CA THR A 200 -3.25 0.52 15.79
C THR A 200 -3.26 0.34 17.29
N THR A 201 -4.22 0.95 17.98
CA THR A 201 -4.47 0.72 19.40
C THR A 201 -5.73 -0.13 19.61
N PRO A 202 -5.70 -1.09 20.55
CA PRO A 202 -6.89 -1.86 20.91
C PRO A 202 -7.93 -0.96 21.59
N THR A 203 -9.21 -1.25 21.34
CA THR A 203 -10.32 -0.45 21.87
C THR A 203 -10.52 -0.69 23.36
N THR A 204 -10.55 0.37 24.17
CA THR A 204 -11.18 0.36 25.51
C THR A 204 -12.59 0.97 25.50
N ALA A 205 -13.02 1.54 24.36
CA ALA A 205 -14.34 2.16 24.24
C ALA A 205 -15.45 1.10 24.06
N PRO A 206 -16.65 1.31 24.67
CA PRO A 206 -17.82 0.50 24.38
C PRO A 206 -18.05 0.42 22.87
N ARG A 207 -18.62 -0.70 22.38
CA ARG A 207 -18.87 -1.07 20.97
C ARG A 207 -19.57 -0.01 20.10
N SER A 208 -19.91 1.15 20.65
CA SER A 208 -20.59 2.32 20.12
C SER A 208 -19.89 3.03 18.96
N PHE A 209 -18.58 2.86 18.77
CA PHE A 209 -17.86 3.44 17.63
C PHE A 209 -17.78 2.52 16.38
N GLY A 210 -18.52 1.41 16.35
CA GLY A 210 -18.43 0.45 15.25
C GLY A 210 -17.06 -0.23 15.25
N GLY A 211 -16.97 -1.34 15.99
CA GLY A 211 -15.72 -2.04 16.31
C GLY A 211 -14.64 -2.04 15.23
N GLY A 212 -13.42 -1.74 15.66
CA GLY A 212 -12.20 -1.70 14.87
C GLY A 212 -11.05 -1.11 15.71
N SER A 213 -9.82 -1.33 15.30
CA SER A 213 -8.64 -0.70 15.90
C SER A 213 -8.63 0.80 15.62
N PHE A 214 -8.28 1.63 16.61
CA PHE A 214 -8.12 3.07 16.38
C PHE A 214 -6.72 3.39 15.88
N ARG A 215 -6.62 4.33 14.93
CA ARG A 215 -5.36 4.99 14.61
C ARG A 215 -5.19 6.18 15.56
N PRO A 216 -4.14 6.21 16.40
CA PRO A 216 -3.92 7.30 17.33
C PRO A 216 -3.61 8.60 16.58
N ASN A 217 -4.00 9.73 17.18
CA ASN A 217 -3.58 11.03 16.68
C ASN A 217 -2.06 11.16 16.82
N LEU A 218 -1.41 11.62 15.76
CA LEU A 218 0.01 11.88 15.80
C LEU A 218 0.26 13.21 16.52
N VAL A 219 0.73 13.15 17.78
CA VAL A 219 0.99 14.33 18.63
C VAL A 219 2.49 14.66 18.73
N GLY A 220 3.35 13.96 17.97
CA GLY A 220 4.82 14.13 17.92
C GLY A 220 5.45 13.38 16.74
N ASP A 221 6.77 13.48 16.55
CA ASP A 221 7.48 12.74 15.49
C ASP A 221 7.54 11.24 15.81
N PRO A 222 6.89 10.36 15.03
CA PRO A 222 6.86 8.93 15.30
C PRO A 222 8.16 8.22 14.87
N GLN A 223 9.06 8.90 14.14
CA GLN A 223 10.34 8.33 13.71
C GLN A 223 11.43 8.41 14.78
N GLY A 224 11.20 9.13 15.87
CA GLY A 224 12.22 9.43 16.88
C GLY A 224 13.45 10.12 16.28
N PRO A 225 14.50 10.37 17.08
CA PRO A 225 15.80 10.70 16.53
C PRO A 225 16.26 9.52 15.66
N ARG A 226 16.47 9.74 14.36
CA ARG A 226 17.02 8.73 13.46
C ARG A 226 18.40 8.29 13.96
N THR A 227 18.47 7.22 14.72
CA THR A 227 19.74 6.56 14.99
C THR A 227 20.27 6.05 13.66
N VAL A 228 21.52 6.40 13.38
CA VAL A 228 22.22 6.10 12.13
C VAL A 228 22.15 4.60 11.84
N LYS A 229 21.57 4.26 10.68
CA LYS A 229 21.72 3.03 9.86
C LYS A 229 21.68 1.66 10.58
N GLN A 230 20.67 0.87 10.25
CA GLN A 230 20.82 -0.58 10.06
C GLN A 230 20.42 -0.94 8.63
#